data_AF-A0A929TCB5-F1
#
_entry.id   AF-A0A929TCB5-F1
#
_cell.length_a   1.000
_cell.length_b   1.000
_cell.length_c   1.000
_cell.angle_alpha   90.00
_cell.angle_beta   90.00
_cell.angle_gamma   90.00
#
_symmetry.space_group_name_H-M   'P 1'
#
loop_
_entity.id
_entity.type
_entity.pdbx_description
1 polymer ?
#
loop_
_entity_poly.entity_id
_entity_poly.type
_entity_poly.pdbx_seq_one_letter_code
_entity_poly.pdbx_strand_id
1 'polypeptide(L)' 'MSGHSKFANIKHKKEKNDAAKGKIFTIIGREIAVAVKEGGPDPANN' A
#
# COMPACT_ATOMS: atom_id res chain seq x y z
N MET A 1 3.12 33.61 3.09
CA MET A 1 3.43 32.83 4.32
C MET A 1 2.40 31.72 4.48
N SER A 2 2.72 30.49 4.04
CA SER A 2 1.89 29.28 4.25
C SER A 2 2.08 28.65 5.64
N GLY A 3 2.57 29.43 6.61
CA GLY A 3 3.00 28.94 7.93
C GLY A 3 1.89 28.30 8.77
N HIS A 4 0.64 28.75 8.61
CA HIS A 4 -0.50 28.28 9.41
C HIS A 4 -1.16 27.00 8.86
N SER A 5 -0.84 26.58 7.64
CA SER A 5 -1.47 25.41 6.99
C SER A 5 -0.48 24.32 6.60
N LYS A 6 0.79 24.41 7.04
CA LYS A 6 1.83 23.41 6.76
C LYS A 6 1.38 22.00 7.12
N PHE A 7 0.82 21.82 8.33
CA PHE A 7 0.34 20.51 8.78
C PHE A 7 -0.88 20.02 8.01
N ALA A 8 -1.85 20.89 7.71
CA ALA A 8 -3.01 20.54 6.90
C ALA A 8 -2.60 20.06 5.49
N ASN A 9 -1.65 20.75 4.86
CA ASN A 9 -1.12 20.37 3.55
C ASN A 9 -0.35 19.05 3.59
N ILE A 10 0.45 18.81 4.64
CA ILE A 10 1.15 17.53 4.83
C ILE A 10 0.13 16.40 5.03
N LYS A 11 -0.90 16.61 5.87
CA LYS A 11 -1.96 15.64 6.12
C LYS A 11 -2.66 15.24 4.83
N HIS A 12 -3.15 16.20 4.05
CA HIS A 12 -3.85 15.89 2.79
C HIS A 12 -2.98 15.18 1.76
N LYS A 13 -1.70 15.55 1.64
CA LYS A 13 -0.76 14.84 0.76
C LYS A 13 -0.54 13.40 1.24
N LYS A 14 -0.38 13.21 2.55
CA LYS A 14 -0.20 11.88 3.15
C LYS A 14 -1.44 11.01 2.95
N GLU A 15 -2.64 11.52 3.22
CA GLU A 15 -3.90 10.79 3.05
C GLU A 15 -4.10 10.29 1.61
N LYS A 16 -3.81 11.11 0.60
CA LYS A 16 -3.89 10.70 -0.81
C LYS A 16 -2.90 9.59 -1.13
N ASN A 17 -1.67 9.71 -0.65
CA ASN A 17 -0.64 8.71 -0.86
C ASN A 17 -0.95 7.39 -0.15
N ASP A 18 -1.45 7.47 1.08
CA ASP A 18 -1.82 6.30 1.88
C ASP A 18 -3.02 5.58 1.28
N ALA A 19 -4.02 6.32 0.76
CA ALA A 19 -5.14 5.74 0.04
C ALA A 19 -4.72 5.01 -1.25
N ALA A 20 -3.76 5.57 -2.00
CA ALA A 20 -3.21 4.92 -3.19
C ALA A 20 -2.41 3.65 -2.81
N LYS A 21 -1.56 3.73 -1.79
CA LYS A 21 -0.80 2.58 -1.27
C LYS A 21 -1.71 1.47 -0.74
N GLY A 22 -2.78 1.83 -0.02
CA GLY A 22 -3.74 0.87 0.53
C GLY A 22 -4.33 -0.03 -0.56
N LYS A 23 -4.74 0.54 -1.70
CA LYS A 23 -5.26 -0.23 -2.84
C LYS A 23 -4.22 -1.22 -3.39
N ILE A 24 -2.98 -0.76 -3.54
CA ILE A 24 -1.87 -1.60 -4.05
C ILE A 24 -1.59 -2.75 -3.08
N PHE A 25 -1.55 -2.49 -1.77
CA PHE A 25 -1.34 -3.53 -0.76
C PHE A 25 -2.46 -4.57 -0.74
N THR A 26 -3.72 -4.18 -0.95
CA THR A 26 -4.83 -5.13 -1.06
C THR A 26 -4.65 -6.07 -2.25
N ILE A 27 -4.22 -5.54 -3.40
CA ILE A 27 -3.97 -6.36 -4.59
C ILE A 27 -2.79 -7.30 -4.33
N ILE A 28 -1.65 -6.78 -3.87
CA ILE A 28 -0.46 -7.58 -3.58
C ILE A 28 -0.77 -8.71 -2.58
N GLY A 29 -1.49 -8.41 -1.50
CA GLY A 29 -1.85 -9.42 -0.51
C GLY A 29 -2.72 -10.53 -1.10
N ARG A 30 -3.64 -10.18 -2.01
CA ARG A 30 -4.46 -11.18 -2.71
C ARG A 30 -3.62 -12.03 -3.66
N GLU A 31 -2.73 -11.42 -4.43
CA GLU A 31 -1.84 -12.13 -5.34
C GLU A 31 -0.90 -13.08 -4.59
N ILE A 32 -0.32 -12.65 -3.46
CA ILE A 32 0.50 -13.53 -2.61
C ILE A 32 -0.31 -14.72 -2.11
N ALA A 33 -1.54 -14.50 -1.65
CA ALA A 33 -2.40 -15.59 -1.17
C ALA A 33 -2.76 -16.59 -2.29
N VAL A 34 -2.98 -16.11 -3.52
CA VAL A 34 -3.20 -16.96 -4.69
C VAL A 34 -1.94 -17.73 -5.06
N ALA A 35 -0.80 -17.06 -5.16
CA ALA A 35 0.48 -17.69 -5.47
C ALA A 35 0.83 -18.80 -4.47
N VAL A 36 0.62 -18.57 -3.17
CA VAL A 36 0.84 -19.59 -2.12
C VAL A 36 -0.13 -20.77 -2.27
N LYS A 37 -1.38 -20.52 -2.69
CA LYS A 37 -2.37 -21.58 -2.92
C LYS A 37 -2.02 -22.44 -4.13
N GLU A 38 -1.45 -21.85 -5.17
CA GLU A 38 -1.13 -22.54 -6.44
C GLU A 38 0.25 -23.20 -6.44
N GLY A 39 1.29 -22.51 -5.96
CA GLY A 39 2.68 -22.95 -5.99
C GLY A 39 3.25 -23.39 -4.63
N GLY A 40 2.45 -23.30 -3.55
CA GLY A 40 2.90 -23.62 -2.20
C GLY A 40 3.63 -22.46 -1.50
N PRO A 41 3.93 -22.61 -0.20
CA PRO A 41 4.38 -21.52 0.67
C PRO A 41 5.89 -21.22 0.57
N ASP A 42 6.66 -21.97 -0.21
CA ASP A 42 8.11 -21.78 -0.35
C ASP A 42 8.41 -20.72 -1.43
N PRO A 43 8.89 -19.51 -1.07
CA PRO A 43 9.17 -18.45 -2.02
C PRO A 43 10.42 -18.69 -2.88
N ALA A 44 11.24 -19.69 -2.56
CA ALA A 44 12.42 -20.05 -3.37
C ALA A 44 12.06 -21.01 -4.52
N ASN A 45 10.91 -21.68 -4.42
CA ASN A 45 10.41 -22.66 -5.38
C ASN A 45 9.08 -22.22 -6.04
N ASN A 46 8.67 -20.97 -5.86
CA ASN A 46 7.46 -20.33 -6.40
C ASN A 46 7.75 -18.88 -6.82
#